data_AF-A0A2C9LY10-F1
#
_entry.id   AF-A0A2C9LY10-F1
#
_cell.length_a   1.000
_cell.length_b   1.000
_cell.length_c   1.000
_cell.angle_alpha   90.00
_cell.angle_beta   90.00
_cell.angle_gamma   90.00
#
_symmetry.space_group_name_H-M   'P 1'
#
loop_
_entity.id
_entity.type
_entity.pdbx_description
1 polymer ?
#
loop_
_entity_poly.entity_id
_entity_poly.type
_entity_poly.pdbx_seq_one_letter_code
_entity_poly.pdbx_strand_id
1 'polypeptide(L)'
;MILLLCVVIYIEYTRTFTLMTWKKQYKLQTLGRPPDFVSDMTDRLTEMLNASTDMQPYKVTNKCNNLWWACRSESCTRHLSQNPRERLWDILSPKLTLADQEREKIVSLSSQIPASNSIFATATSANHYYESQSMIHRLHTVVFPYVPDKTFVLLDLGLTKEQRNKTEKACQCHVISFPFELFPTHFRELHSCAWKPVFIMACMMKTKKLVVYQDASIYWKDHIVELLDRGDKLGLQVWGGRGMHNIPGATLKGMFDFFGDQPCAYINYTQLQAGVSVFKQIPFVVRSILEPWAKCVMELDCFCPNCTRGYRDCSSRNNTLHRCHRYDQSALSLIVTKLFAGERYRFHMPKTDGGNGYFLLVNRSQKETNYFDQVH
;
A
#
# COMPACT_ATOMS: atom_id res chain seq x y z
N MET A 1 -19.34 38.16 -14.44
CA MET A 1 -18.28 37.66 -15.34
C MET A 1 -16.87 37.79 -14.73
N ILE A 2 -16.54 38.91 -14.08
CA ILE A 2 -15.21 39.16 -13.47
C ILE A 2 -14.89 38.23 -12.29
N LEU A 3 -15.87 37.88 -11.45
CA LEU A 3 -15.66 36.94 -10.32
C LEU A 3 -15.32 35.50 -10.77
N LEU A 4 -15.87 35.02 -11.88
CA LEU A 4 -15.54 33.68 -12.40
C LEU A 4 -14.08 33.63 -12.91
N LEU A 5 -13.62 34.71 -13.55
CA LEU A 5 -12.23 34.83 -14.02
C LEU A 5 -11.23 34.83 -12.86
N CYS A 6 -11.52 35.54 -11.76
CA CYS A 6 -10.65 35.52 -10.58
C CYS A 6 -10.57 34.14 -9.90
N VAL A 7 -11.67 33.39 -9.83
CA VAL A 7 -11.66 32.03 -9.25
C VAL A 7 -10.90 31.06 -10.15
N VAL A 8 -11.05 31.15 -11.48
CA VAL A 8 -10.30 30.31 -12.43
C VAL A 8 -8.80 30.63 -12.37
N ILE A 9 -8.42 31.91 -12.31
CA ILE A 9 -7.01 32.32 -12.20
C ILE A 9 -6.41 31.87 -10.87
N TYR A 10 -7.15 31.98 -9.75
CA TYR A 10 -6.66 31.53 -8.44
C TYR A 10 -6.49 30.00 -8.37
N ILE A 11 -7.39 29.24 -8.98
CA ILE A 11 -7.28 27.78 -9.10
C ILE A 11 -6.09 27.41 -10.01
N GLU A 12 -5.89 28.07 -11.14
CA GLU A 12 -4.74 27.80 -12.02
C GLU A 12 -3.41 28.16 -11.34
N TYR A 13 -3.35 29.29 -10.63
CA TYR A 13 -2.14 29.76 -9.96
C TYR A 13 -1.74 28.85 -8.79
N THR A 14 -2.72 28.38 -8.00
CA THR A 14 -2.47 27.39 -6.95
C THR A 14 -2.05 26.05 -7.53
N ARG A 15 -2.60 25.63 -8.68
CA ARG A 15 -2.19 24.40 -9.39
C ARG A 15 -0.75 24.49 -9.90
N THR A 16 -0.38 25.57 -10.58
CA THR A 16 0.99 25.79 -11.09
C THR A 16 2.00 25.97 -9.97
N PHE A 17 1.67 26.71 -8.91
CA PHE A 17 2.56 26.89 -7.76
C PHE A 17 2.79 25.57 -7.01
N THR A 18 1.74 24.76 -6.81
CA THR A 18 1.85 23.42 -6.20
C THR A 18 2.71 22.49 -7.07
N LEU A 19 2.52 22.48 -8.38
CA LEU A 19 3.36 21.73 -9.34
C LEU A 19 4.82 22.19 -9.34
N MET A 20 5.09 23.50 -9.27
CA MET A 20 6.45 24.04 -9.18
C MET A 20 7.10 23.71 -7.84
N THR A 21 6.39 23.85 -6.71
CA THR A 21 6.91 23.43 -5.40
C THR A 21 7.09 21.93 -5.31
N TRP A 22 6.27 21.12 -5.98
CA TRP A 22 6.50 19.68 -6.12
C TRP A 22 7.78 19.42 -6.91
N LYS A 23 7.97 20.05 -8.08
CA LYS A 23 9.22 19.95 -8.87
C LYS A 23 10.47 20.44 -8.11
N LYS A 24 10.30 21.33 -7.13
CA LYS A 24 11.39 21.95 -6.34
C LYS A 24 11.70 21.19 -5.05
N GLN A 25 10.69 20.67 -4.36
CA GLN A 25 10.79 19.86 -3.13
C GLN A 25 11.07 18.38 -3.44
N TYR A 26 10.66 17.95 -4.62
CA TYR A 26 10.99 16.68 -5.26
C TYR A 26 11.52 17.00 -6.67
N LYS A 27 12.85 16.98 -6.89
CA LYS A 27 13.45 17.00 -8.25
C LYS A 27 12.99 15.76 -9.05
N LEU A 28 11.73 15.70 -9.46
CA LEU A 28 11.07 14.44 -9.85
C LEU A 28 10.43 14.45 -11.23
N GLN A 29 10.64 15.50 -12.03
CA GLN A 29 10.45 15.42 -13.48
C GLN A 29 11.59 16.18 -14.18
N THR A 30 12.15 15.52 -15.20
CA THR A 30 13.13 15.97 -16.21
C THR A 30 14.60 16.12 -15.82
N LEU A 31 15.14 15.27 -14.94
CA LEU A 31 16.53 14.87 -15.08
C LEU A 31 16.50 13.49 -15.72
N GLY A 32 17.11 13.32 -16.90
CA GLY A 32 17.49 11.99 -17.37
C GLY A 32 18.11 11.25 -16.19
N ARG A 33 17.76 9.96 -16.00
CA ARG A 33 18.26 9.17 -14.85
C ARG A 33 19.72 9.54 -14.65
N PRO A 34 20.10 10.15 -13.51
CA PRO A 34 21.50 10.33 -13.20
C PRO A 34 22.18 8.98 -13.47
N PRO A 35 23.36 8.94 -14.10
CA PRO A 35 24.07 7.68 -14.36
C PRO A 35 24.13 6.76 -13.13
N ASP A 36 24.02 7.34 -11.94
CA ASP A 36 24.12 6.69 -10.63
C ASP A 36 22.79 6.30 -9.96
N PHE A 37 21.62 6.69 -10.47
CA PHE A 37 20.36 6.51 -9.70
C PHE A 37 20.01 5.05 -9.38
N VAL A 38 20.26 4.13 -10.32
CA VAL A 38 20.07 2.69 -10.05
C VAL A 38 21.13 2.20 -9.07
N SER A 39 22.34 2.75 -9.11
CA SER A 39 23.41 2.43 -8.16
C SER A 39 23.03 2.86 -6.74
N ASP A 40 22.62 4.11 -6.55
CA ASP A 40 22.17 4.64 -5.24
C ASP A 40 21.08 3.75 -4.62
N MET A 41 20.10 3.36 -5.45
CA MET A 41 19.03 2.47 -5.02
C MET A 41 19.54 1.06 -4.70
N THR A 42 20.54 0.58 -5.44
CA THR A 42 21.18 -0.73 -5.24
C THR A 42 21.94 -0.75 -3.93
N ASP A 43 22.68 0.30 -3.63
CA ASP A 43 23.41 0.45 -2.36
C ASP A 43 22.42 0.49 -1.20
N ARG A 44 21.33 1.24 -1.35
CA ARG A 44 20.27 1.27 -0.34
C ARG A 44 19.58 -0.08 -0.14
N LEU A 45 19.28 -0.80 -1.21
CA LEU A 45 18.72 -2.16 -1.09
C LEU A 45 19.72 -3.09 -0.39
N THR A 46 21.00 -3.00 -0.74
CA THR A 46 22.06 -3.82 -0.14
C THR A 46 22.20 -3.53 1.36
N GLU A 47 22.19 -2.27 1.77
CA GLU A 47 22.13 -1.85 3.17
C GLU A 47 20.93 -2.47 3.89
N MET A 48 19.74 -2.38 3.29
CA MET A 48 18.51 -2.94 3.86
C MET A 48 18.54 -4.48 3.96
N LEU A 49 19.17 -5.18 3.02
CA LEU A 49 19.33 -6.64 3.05
C LEU A 49 20.33 -7.09 4.12
N ASN A 50 21.36 -6.29 4.38
CA ASN A 50 22.42 -6.57 5.35
C ASN A 50 22.09 -6.10 6.78
N ALA A 51 21.11 -5.22 6.95
CA ALA A 51 20.69 -4.71 8.24
C ALA A 51 20.22 -5.84 9.18
N SER A 52 20.57 -5.72 10.46
CA SER A 52 20.13 -6.68 11.49
C SER A 52 18.60 -6.76 11.57
N THR A 53 18.08 -7.95 11.81
CA THR A 53 16.65 -8.20 11.99
C THR A 53 16.41 -9.09 13.20
N ASP A 54 15.29 -8.86 13.88
CA ASP A 54 14.76 -9.74 14.92
C ASP A 54 13.83 -10.83 14.35
N MET A 55 13.56 -10.79 13.04
CA MET A 55 12.73 -11.77 12.36
C MET A 55 13.55 -12.98 11.92
N GLN A 56 12.88 -14.12 11.80
CA GLN A 56 13.47 -15.36 11.30
C GLN A 56 12.83 -15.76 9.97
N PRO A 57 13.59 -16.36 9.04
CA PRO A 57 13.04 -16.90 7.81
C PRO A 57 11.89 -17.88 8.09
N TYR A 58 10.82 -17.80 7.29
CA TYR A 58 9.74 -18.77 7.38
C TYR A 58 10.20 -20.13 6.85
N LYS A 59 9.84 -21.21 7.56
CA LYS A 59 10.05 -22.57 7.05
C LYS A 59 9.13 -22.78 5.84
N VAL A 60 9.74 -23.12 4.71
CA VAL A 60 9.05 -23.48 3.46
C VAL A 60 9.11 -24.99 3.30
N THR A 61 7.98 -25.63 2.96
CA THR A 61 7.95 -27.09 2.75
C THR A 61 8.50 -27.46 1.38
N ASN A 62 9.07 -28.66 1.24
CA ASN A 62 9.52 -29.17 -0.07
C ASN A 62 8.38 -29.73 -0.92
N LYS A 63 7.17 -29.87 -0.36
CA LYS A 63 6.02 -30.47 -1.04
C LYS A 63 5.01 -29.39 -1.42
N CYS A 64 4.80 -29.19 -2.72
CA CYS A 64 3.81 -28.27 -3.28
C CYS A 64 2.40 -28.88 -3.41
N ASN A 65 2.09 -29.88 -2.59
CA ASN A 65 0.79 -30.56 -2.58
C ASN A 65 -0.35 -29.66 -2.06
N ASN A 66 -0.03 -28.48 -1.52
CA ASN A 66 -1.01 -27.49 -1.10
C ASN A 66 -0.52 -26.07 -1.44
N LEU A 67 -1.01 -25.51 -2.56
CA LEU A 67 -0.71 -24.13 -2.97
C LEU A 67 -1.45 -23.08 -2.14
N TRP A 68 -1.97 -23.45 -0.97
CA TRP A 68 -2.29 -22.49 0.06
C TRP A 68 -1.03 -21.93 0.72
N TRP A 69 0.00 -22.78 0.90
CA TRP A 69 1.22 -22.45 1.62
C TRP A 69 2.39 -22.19 0.68
N ALA A 70 3.43 -21.55 1.19
CA ALA A 70 4.72 -21.48 0.50
C ALA A 70 5.34 -22.87 0.40
N CYS A 71 5.86 -23.22 -0.78
CA CYS A 71 6.57 -24.47 -1.02
C CYS A 71 7.76 -24.27 -1.98
N ARG A 72 8.69 -25.24 -2.04
CA ARG A 72 9.79 -25.23 -3.02
C ARG A 72 9.41 -26.08 -4.22
N SER A 73 9.42 -25.49 -5.42
CA SER A 73 9.21 -26.22 -6.67
C SER A 73 10.56 -26.49 -7.33
N GLU A 74 10.87 -27.77 -7.59
CA GLU A 74 12.11 -28.19 -8.25
C GLU A 74 12.12 -27.91 -9.76
N SER A 75 10.96 -27.62 -10.35
CA SER A 75 10.77 -27.46 -11.80
C SER A 75 10.86 -26.02 -12.32
N CYS A 76 11.13 -25.02 -11.46
CA CYS A 76 11.16 -23.63 -11.90
C CYS A 76 12.49 -23.30 -12.59
N THR A 77 12.45 -22.93 -13.87
CA THR A 77 13.66 -22.62 -14.65
C THR A 77 14.11 -21.17 -14.53
N ARG A 78 13.23 -20.27 -14.06
CA ARG A 78 13.52 -18.85 -13.90
C ARG A 78 13.25 -18.41 -12.47
N HIS A 79 14.32 -18.24 -11.68
CA HIS A 79 14.24 -17.73 -10.31
C HIS A 79 14.41 -16.20 -10.28
N LEU A 80 14.02 -15.60 -9.15
CA LEU A 80 14.34 -14.20 -8.87
C LEU A 80 15.86 -14.01 -8.83
N SER A 81 16.34 -12.94 -9.47
CA SER A 81 17.77 -12.63 -9.49
C SER A 81 18.29 -12.43 -8.06
N GLN A 82 19.45 -12.99 -7.78
CA GLN A 82 20.15 -12.76 -6.51
C GLN A 82 20.86 -11.40 -6.51
N ASN A 83 21.14 -10.84 -7.68
CA ASN A 83 21.79 -9.54 -7.84
C ASN A 83 20.81 -8.40 -7.49
N PRO A 84 21.07 -7.60 -6.43
CA PRO A 84 20.21 -6.47 -6.06
C PRO A 84 20.02 -5.45 -7.18
N ARG A 85 21.05 -5.23 -8.00
CA ARG A 85 21.01 -4.27 -9.12
C ARG A 85 20.03 -4.69 -10.20
N GLU A 86 20.02 -5.97 -10.56
CA GLU A 86 19.10 -6.52 -11.57
C GLU A 86 17.64 -6.45 -11.08
N ARG A 87 17.40 -6.80 -9.81
CA ARG A 87 16.07 -6.67 -9.19
C ARG A 87 15.54 -5.24 -9.27
N LEU A 88 16.39 -4.25 -9.00
CA LEU A 88 16.03 -2.84 -9.09
C LEU A 88 15.90 -2.33 -10.51
N TRP A 89 16.75 -2.77 -11.43
CA TRP A 89 16.68 -2.36 -12.83
C TRP A 89 15.30 -2.63 -13.43
N ASP A 90 14.76 -3.83 -13.17
CA ASP A 90 13.41 -4.22 -13.59
C ASP A 90 12.32 -3.36 -12.93
N ILE A 91 12.39 -3.20 -11.61
CA ILE A 91 11.41 -2.45 -10.82
C ILE A 91 11.38 -0.96 -11.20
N LEU A 92 12.55 -0.38 -11.46
CA LEU A 92 12.70 1.01 -11.88
C LEU A 92 12.57 1.19 -13.39
N SER A 93 12.05 0.21 -14.12
CA SER A 93 11.84 0.31 -15.56
C SER A 93 10.78 1.36 -15.92
N PRO A 94 10.83 1.95 -17.14
CA PRO A 94 9.80 2.89 -17.57
C PRO A 94 8.38 2.31 -17.53
N LYS A 95 8.21 1.00 -17.75
CA LYS A 95 6.92 0.29 -17.69
C LYS A 95 6.28 0.37 -16.31
N LEU A 96 7.08 0.39 -15.25
CA LEU A 96 6.66 0.45 -13.85
C LEU A 96 6.78 1.86 -13.24
N THR A 97 7.09 2.85 -14.07
CA THR A 97 7.17 4.26 -13.69
C THR A 97 5.84 4.94 -14.01
N LEU A 98 5.32 5.76 -13.09
CA LEU A 98 4.13 6.57 -13.36
C LEU A 98 4.41 7.59 -14.48
N ALA A 99 3.51 7.66 -15.45
CA ALA A 99 3.46 8.71 -16.45
C ALA A 99 3.09 10.05 -15.81
N ASP A 100 3.45 11.15 -16.45
CA ASP A 100 3.28 12.50 -15.88
C ASP A 100 1.81 12.81 -15.58
N GLN A 101 0.89 12.45 -16.48
CA GLN A 101 -0.55 12.61 -16.28
C GLN A 101 -1.09 11.78 -15.11
N GLU A 102 -0.52 10.59 -14.87
CA GLU A 102 -0.89 9.76 -13.72
C GLU A 102 -0.42 10.40 -12.41
N ARG A 103 0.79 10.99 -12.40
CA ARG A 103 1.31 11.73 -11.25
C ARG A 103 0.47 12.96 -10.94
N GLU A 104 0.05 13.70 -11.96
CA GLU A 104 -0.79 14.89 -11.78
C GLU A 104 -2.12 14.56 -11.07
N LYS A 105 -2.71 13.39 -11.36
CA LYS A 105 -3.90 12.90 -10.64
C LYS A 105 -3.61 12.64 -9.16
N ILE A 106 -2.47 12.04 -8.85
CA ILE A 106 -2.04 11.79 -7.46
C ILE A 106 -1.69 13.11 -6.76
N VAL A 107 -1.06 14.07 -7.45
CA VAL A 107 -0.80 15.43 -6.95
C VAL A 107 -2.11 16.13 -6.60
N SER A 108 -3.11 16.04 -7.48
CA SER A 108 -4.45 16.58 -7.26
C SER A 108 -5.08 15.98 -6.00
N LEU A 109 -5.03 14.65 -5.82
CA LEU A 109 -5.48 14.00 -4.59
C LEU A 109 -4.70 14.48 -3.36
N SER A 110 -3.36 14.59 -3.46
CA SER A 110 -2.50 15.03 -2.37
C SER A 110 -2.77 16.46 -1.92
N SER A 111 -3.31 17.32 -2.78
CA SER A 111 -3.59 18.72 -2.45
C SER A 111 -4.60 18.89 -1.30
N GLN A 112 -5.44 17.87 -1.08
CA GLN A 112 -6.39 17.82 0.02
C GLN A 112 -5.76 17.37 1.36
N ILE A 113 -4.51 16.91 1.34
CA ILE A 113 -3.82 16.33 2.49
C ILE A 113 -2.85 17.36 3.08
N PRO A 114 -2.95 17.69 4.39
CA PRO A 114 -2.01 18.60 5.03
C PRO A 114 -0.64 17.93 5.22
N ALA A 115 0.41 18.75 5.23
CA ALA A 115 1.75 18.26 5.48
C ALA A 115 1.92 17.88 6.97
N SER A 116 2.64 16.79 7.24
CA SER A 116 2.82 16.26 8.60
C SER A 116 4.12 15.47 8.75
N ASN A 117 4.58 15.23 9.98
CA ASN A 117 5.71 14.33 10.20
C ASN A 117 5.32 12.86 10.00
N SER A 118 4.18 12.45 10.55
CA SER A 118 3.63 11.11 10.33
C SER A 118 2.16 11.21 9.93
N ILE A 119 1.78 10.52 8.85
CA ILE A 119 0.38 10.49 8.39
C ILE A 119 -0.18 9.09 8.65
N PHE A 120 -1.22 9.03 9.47
CA PHE A 120 -2.08 7.85 9.57
C PHE A 120 -3.15 7.98 8.50
N ALA A 121 -3.33 6.94 7.72
CA ALA A 121 -4.20 6.94 6.55
C ALA A 121 -5.15 5.75 6.62
N THR A 122 -6.42 6.00 6.33
CA THR A 122 -7.43 4.95 6.16
C THR A 122 -8.44 5.36 5.09
N ALA A 123 -9.31 4.44 4.71
CA ALA A 123 -10.43 4.76 3.83
C ALA A 123 -11.68 3.99 4.26
N THR A 124 -12.84 4.57 3.96
CA THR A 124 -14.12 3.96 4.29
C THR A 124 -15.18 4.25 3.24
N SER A 125 -16.06 3.29 3.02
CA SER A 125 -17.30 3.41 2.25
C SER A 125 -18.50 3.21 3.19
N ALA A 126 -19.71 3.56 2.72
CA ALA A 126 -20.91 3.47 3.55
C ALA A 126 -21.16 2.09 4.18
N ASN A 127 -20.81 1.00 3.48
CA ASN A 127 -20.99 -0.37 3.98
C ASN A 127 -19.94 -0.80 5.05
N HIS A 128 -18.87 -0.03 5.23
CA HIS A 128 -17.85 -0.22 6.27
C HIS A 128 -17.91 0.86 7.37
N TYR A 129 -18.93 1.74 7.35
CA TYR A 129 -19.01 2.89 8.25
C TYR A 129 -18.89 2.53 9.76
N TYR A 130 -19.63 1.54 10.23
CA TYR A 130 -19.57 1.13 11.64
C TYR A 130 -18.29 0.39 12.03
N GLU A 131 -17.67 -0.30 11.08
CA GLU A 131 -16.36 -0.91 11.28
C GLU A 131 -15.29 0.19 11.43
N SER A 132 -15.37 1.23 10.60
CA SER A 132 -14.49 2.40 10.69
C SER A 132 -14.64 3.16 12.02
N GLN A 133 -15.86 3.29 12.56
CA GLN A 133 -16.07 3.89 13.87
C GLN A 133 -15.28 3.15 14.97
N SER A 134 -15.39 1.83 15.02
CA SER A 134 -14.63 1.02 15.99
C SER A 134 -13.11 1.14 15.81
N MET A 135 -12.62 1.14 14.57
CA MET A 135 -11.19 1.33 14.30
C MET A 135 -10.72 2.72 14.75
N ILE A 136 -11.51 3.77 14.52
CA ILE A 136 -11.19 5.13 14.92
C ILE A 136 -11.23 5.29 16.44
N HIS A 137 -12.20 4.67 17.11
CA HIS A 137 -12.22 4.58 18.55
C HIS A 137 -10.92 3.95 19.08
N ARG A 138 -10.45 2.87 18.44
CA ARG A 138 -9.19 2.23 18.83
C ARG A 138 -7.97 3.13 18.57
N LEU A 139 -7.97 3.88 17.47
CA LEU A 139 -6.94 4.90 17.22
C LEU A 139 -6.93 5.95 18.34
N HIS A 140 -8.07 6.51 18.70
CA HIS A 140 -8.19 7.56 19.73
C HIS A 140 -7.70 7.09 21.10
N THR A 141 -8.00 5.84 21.45
CA THR A 141 -7.73 5.31 22.80
C THR A 141 -6.36 4.65 22.95
N VAL A 142 -5.79 4.07 21.89
CA VAL A 142 -4.56 3.26 21.97
C VAL A 142 -3.40 3.79 21.16
N VAL A 143 -3.66 4.52 20.07
CA VAL A 143 -2.57 5.03 19.22
C VAL A 143 -2.30 6.49 19.50
N PHE A 144 -3.34 7.31 19.50
CA PHE A 144 -3.22 8.75 19.50
C PHE A 144 -2.56 9.34 20.75
N PRO A 145 -2.75 8.77 21.96
CA PRO A 145 -2.06 9.23 23.16
C PRO A 145 -0.53 9.08 23.10
N TYR A 146 -0.01 8.14 22.30
CA TYR A 146 1.43 7.82 22.24
C TYR A 146 2.12 8.32 20.97
N VAL A 147 1.37 8.95 20.07
CA VAL A 147 1.90 9.47 18.80
C VAL A 147 1.41 10.90 18.60
N PRO A 148 1.91 11.89 19.37
CA PRO A 148 1.34 13.24 19.39
C PRO A 148 1.54 14.00 18.07
N ASP A 149 2.68 13.81 17.40
CA ASP A 149 3.05 14.51 16.17
C ASP A 149 2.60 13.71 14.92
N LYS A 150 1.29 13.73 14.68
CA LYS A 150 0.67 13.03 13.58
C LYS A 150 -0.49 13.81 12.96
N THR A 151 -0.81 13.44 11.74
CA THR A 151 -2.06 13.77 11.07
C THR A 151 -2.80 12.48 10.76
N PHE A 152 -4.11 12.44 11.01
CA PHE A 152 -4.97 11.36 10.57
C PHE A 152 -5.80 11.81 9.37
N VAL A 153 -5.76 11.03 8.28
CA VAL A 153 -6.47 11.29 7.03
C VAL A 153 -7.38 10.11 6.73
N LEU A 154 -8.66 10.40 6.54
CA LEU A 154 -9.68 9.43 6.16
C LEU A 154 -10.14 9.73 4.74
N LEU A 155 -9.94 8.76 3.84
CA LEU A 155 -10.41 8.82 2.47
C LEU A 155 -11.85 8.31 2.41
N ASP A 156 -12.77 9.22 2.09
CA ASP A 156 -14.17 8.93 1.81
C ASP A 156 -14.32 8.33 0.40
N LEU A 157 -14.74 7.06 0.37
CA LEU A 157 -15.01 6.28 -0.85
C LEU A 157 -16.51 6.23 -1.22
N GLY A 158 -17.35 7.00 -0.54
CA GLY A 158 -18.80 7.02 -0.74
C GLY A 158 -19.59 6.81 0.54
N LEU A 159 -19.29 7.58 1.59
CA LEU A 159 -20.15 7.77 2.74
C LEU A 159 -21.43 8.51 2.34
N THR A 160 -22.53 8.26 3.06
CA THR A 160 -23.72 9.12 2.93
C THR A 160 -23.42 10.52 3.51
N LYS A 161 -24.22 11.52 3.12
CA LYS A 161 -24.06 12.89 3.65
C LYS A 161 -24.09 12.94 5.19
N GLU A 162 -24.98 12.15 5.79
CA GLU A 162 -25.07 12.06 7.26
C GLU A 162 -23.84 11.40 7.86
N GLN A 163 -23.43 10.24 7.34
CA GLN A 163 -22.23 9.52 7.79
C GLN A 163 -20.98 10.41 7.70
N ARG A 164 -20.83 11.14 6.59
CA ARG A 164 -19.71 12.06 6.40
C ARG A 164 -19.71 13.19 7.42
N ASN A 165 -20.85 13.86 7.61
CA ASN A 165 -21.00 14.96 8.58
C ASN A 165 -20.66 14.51 10.02
N LYS A 166 -21.14 13.32 10.42
CA LYS A 166 -20.78 12.74 11.73
C LYS A 166 -19.29 12.41 11.82
N THR A 167 -18.72 11.82 10.76
CA THR A 167 -17.29 11.50 10.71
C THR A 167 -16.43 12.75 10.86
N GLU A 168 -16.69 13.81 10.09
CA GLU A 168 -15.93 15.06 10.12
C GLU A 168 -15.93 15.72 11.51
N LYS A 169 -17.01 15.57 12.28
CA LYS A 169 -17.11 16.11 13.64
C LYS A 169 -16.36 15.28 14.68
N ALA A 170 -16.39 13.95 14.57
CA ALA A 170 -15.96 13.06 15.63
C ALA A 170 -14.59 12.41 15.42
N CYS A 171 -14.11 12.26 14.17
CA CYS A 171 -12.94 11.42 13.86
C CYS A 171 -11.58 12.02 14.25
N GLN A 172 -11.52 13.29 14.67
CA GLN A 172 -10.28 14.04 14.89
C GLN A 172 -9.30 13.89 13.71
N CYS A 173 -9.82 14.02 12.48
CA CYS A 173 -9.13 13.67 11.26
C CYS A 173 -9.49 14.60 10.08
N HIS A 174 -8.68 14.56 9.03
CA HIS A 174 -9.00 15.20 7.76
C HIS A 174 -9.75 14.21 6.86
N VAL A 175 -11.04 14.48 6.65
CA VAL A 175 -11.89 13.68 5.75
C VAL A 175 -11.79 14.25 4.34
N ILE A 176 -11.23 13.48 3.41
CA ILE A 176 -11.05 13.88 2.00
C ILE A 176 -11.83 12.95 1.08
N SER A 177 -12.31 13.44 -0.06
CA SER A 177 -13.04 12.60 -1.03
C SER A 177 -12.10 12.03 -2.08
N PHE A 178 -12.31 10.76 -2.44
CA PHE A 178 -11.62 10.19 -3.59
C PHE A 178 -12.22 10.73 -4.91
N PRO A 179 -11.42 11.36 -5.79
CA PRO A 179 -11.91 11.97 -7.02
C PRO A 179 -12.01 10.91 -8.14
N PHE A 180 -12.99 10.00 -8.05
CA PHE A 180 -13.14 8.86 -8.98
C PHE A 180 -13.19 9.26 -10.45
N GLU A 181 -13.64 10.47 -10.77
CA GLU A 181 -13.68 11.04 -12.11
C GLU A 181 -12.31 11.27 -12.74
N LEU A 182 -11.25 11.41 -11.93
CA LEU A 182 -9.89 11.61 -12.42
C LEU A 182 -9.18 10.28 -12.73
N PHE A 183 -9.65 9.17 -12.14
CA PHE A 183 -8.99 7.87 -12.20
C PHE A 183 -9.72 6.91 -13.18
N PRO A 184 -9.04 5.86 -13.67
CA PRO A 184 -9.67 4.82 -14.47
C PRO A 184 -10.96 4.28 -13.85
N THR A 185 -11.92 3.89 -14.68
CA THR A 185 -13.28 3.52 -14.23
C THR A 185 -13.28 2.34 -13.25
N HIS A 186 -12.34 1.41 -13.37
CA HIS A 186 -12.20 0.26 -12.45
C HIS A 186 -11.88 0.67 -11.00
N PHE A 187 -11.44 1.90 -10.74
CA PHE A 187 -11.25 2.40 -9.37
C PHE A 187 -12.55 2.47 -8.57
N ARG A 188 -13.70 2.58 -9.25
CA ARG A 188 -15.03 2.55 -8.63
C ARG A 188 -15.38 1.16 -8.08
N GLU A 189 -14.66 0.13 -8.48
CA GLU A 189 -14.81 -1.21 -7.94
C GLU A 189 -14.07 -1.36 -6.60
N LEU A 190 -14.66 -0.84 -5.52
CA LEU A 190 -13.97 -0.66 -4.22
C LEU A 190 -13.36 -1.95 -3.63
N HIS A 191 -13.96 -3.10 -3.89
CA HIS A 191 -13.47 -4.41 -3.41
C HIS A 191 -12.06 -4.78 -3.93
N SER A 192 -11.63 -4.15 -5.04
CA SER A 192 -10.31 -4.37 -5.64
C SER A 192 -9.22 -3.52 -4.95
N CYS A 193 -9.61 -2.49 -4.19
CA CYS A 193 -8.71 -1.56 -3.52
C CYS A 193 -7.74 -0.81 -4.46
N ALA A 194 -8.09 -0.59 -5.73
CA ALA A 194 -7.25 0.15 -6.69
C ALA A 194 -6.88 1.56 -6.21
N TRP A 195 -7.76 2.21 -5.45
CA TRP A 195 -7.55 3.55 -4.86
C TRP A 195 -6.46 3.56 -3.78
N LYS A 196 -6.13 2.42 -3.17
CA LYS A 196 -5.25 2.36 -1.99
C LYS A 196 -3.80 2.77 -2.32
N PRO A 197 -3.15 2.23 -3.36
CA PRO A 197 -1.75 2.58 -3.63
C PRO A 197 -1.58 4.05 -4.00
N VAL A 198 -2.52 4.61 -4.77
CA VAL A 198 -2.50 6.03 -5.15
C VAL A 198 -2.76 6.95 -3.97
N PHE A 199 -3.62 6.54 -3.02
CA PHE A 199 -3.87 7.30 -1.79
C PHE A 199 -2.65 7.28 -0.86
N ILE A 200 -2.02 6.12 -0.66
CA ILE A 200 -0.78 6.01 0.12
C ILE A 200 0.33 6.86 -0.51
N MET A 201 0.45 6.85 -1.84
CA MET A 201 1.39 7.69 -2.58
C MET A 201 1.07 9.19 -2.38
N ALA A 202 -0.20 9.59 -2.39
CA ALA A 202 -0.61 10.97 -2.11
C ALA A 202 -0.24 11.40 -0.67
N CYS A 203 -0.43 10.51 0.32
CA CYS A 203 0.04 10.74 1.70
C CYS A 203 1.58 10.85 1.76
N MET A 204 2.30 10.04 1.00
CA MET A 204 3.77 10.11 0.91
C MET A 204 4.29 11.47 0.48
N MET A 205 3.57 12.16 -0.41
CA MET A 205 3.94 13.49 -0.88
C MET A 205 3.80 14.58 0.18
N LYS A 206 3.09 14.28 1.27
CA LYS A 206 2.78 15.23 2.35
C LYS A 206 3.43 14.87 3.68
N THR A 207 3.89 13.64 3.83
CA THR A 207 4.61 13.25 5.04
C THR A 207 6.08 13.66 4.96
N LYS A 208 6.70 13.88 6.12
CA LYS A 208 8.16 14.07 6.24
C LYS A 208 8.86 12.80 6.70
N LYS A 209 8.17 11.89 7.40
CA LYS A 209 8.79 10.71 8.03
C LYS A 209 8.09 9.41 7.67
N LEU A 210 6.84 9.21 8.10
CA LEU A 210 6.13 7.93 7.96
C LEU A 210 4.72 8.12 7.38
N VAL A 211 4.25 7.14 6.62
CA VAL A 211 2.82 6.87 6.45
C VAL A 211 2.49 5.52 7.06
N VAL A 212 1.47 5.51 7.90
CA VAL A 212 0.84 4.30 8.40
C VAL A 212 -0.50 4.16 7.71
N TYR A 213 -0.66 3.14 6.89
CA TYR A 213 -1.94 2.82 6.28
C TYR A 213 -2.61 1.69 7.04
N GLN A 214 -3.94 1.77 7.23
CA GLN A 214 -4.75 0.66 7.72
C GLN A 214 -6.17 0.60 7.12
N ASP A 215 -6.66 -0.61 6.90
CA ASP A 215 -8.07 -0.90 6.60
C ASP A 215 -8.95 -0.68 7.85
N ALA A 216 -10.25 -0.46 7.65
CA ALA A 216 -11.22 -0.31 8.74
C ALA A 216 -11.28 -1.54 9.70
N SER A 217 -10.91 -2.73 9.22
CA SER A 217 -10.93 -3.95 10.02
C SER A 217 -9.71 -4.15 10.96
N ILE A 218 -8.78 -3.18 11.01
CA ILE A 218 -7.54 -3.28 11.80
C ILE A 218 -7.72 -2.68 13.19
N TYR A 219 -7.29 -3.44 14.21
CA TYR A 219 -7.36 -3.05 15.62
C TYR A 219 -5.99 -3.07 16.25
N TRP A 220 -5.55 -1.91 16.76
CA TRP A 220 -4.25 -1.75 17.40
C TRP A 220 -4.17 -2.35 18.80
N LYS A 221 -3.00 -2.88 19.13
CA LYS A 221 -2.56 -3.16 20.50
C LYS A 221 -1.60 -2.06 20.96
N ASP A 222 -1.25 -2.08 22.24
CA ASP A 222 -0.42 -1.12 22.96
C ASP A 222 1.08 -1.22 22.64
N HIS A 223 1.41 -1.31 21.36
CA HIS A 223 2.78 -1.47 20.85
C HIS A 223 3.05 -0.63 19.59
N ILE A 224 2.26 0.42 19.33
CA ILE A 224 2.40 1.23 18.10
C ILE A 224 3.77 1.90 18.00
N VAL A 225 4.33 2.43 19.10
CA VAL A 225 5.62 3.14 19.08
C VAL A 225 6.73 2.21 18.59
N GLU A 226 6.73 0.96 19.06
CA GLU A 226 7.68 -0.06 18.61
C GLU A 226 7.52 -0.34 17.09
N LEU A 227 6.29 -0.45 16.59
CA LEU A 227 6.07 -0.63 15.15
C LEU A 227 6.55 0.57 14.33
N LEU A 228 6.33 1.80 14.80
CA LEU A 228 6.79 3.02 14.14
C LEU A 228 8.32 3.08 14.12
N ASP A 229 8.98 2.75 15.22
CA ASP A 229 10.44 2.67 15.30
C ASP A 229 11.00 1.63 14.33
N ARG A 230 10.35 0.47 14.21
CA ARG A 230 10.70 -0.54 13.20
C ARG A 230 10.53 0.01 11.78
N GLY A 231 9.40 0.65 11.49
CA GLY A 231 9.14 1.27 10.19
C GLY A 231 10.16 2.35 9.83
N ASP A 232 10.59 3.16 10.81
CA ASP A 232 11.62 4.18 10.63
C ASP A 232 13.01 3.56 10.43
N LYS A 233 13.36 2.52 11.17
CA LYS A 233 14.67 1.84 11.02
C LYS A 233 14.76 1.05 9.71
N LEU A 234 13.74 0.24 9.42
CA LEU A 234 13.74 -0.71 8.30
C LEU A 234 13.19 -0.12 7.01
N GLY A 235 12.53 1.05 7.06
CA GLY A 235 11.92 1.70 5.91
C GLY A 235 10.54 1.14 5.50
N LEU A 236 10.26 -0.11 5.82
CA LEU A 236 9.01 -0.80 5.50
C LEU A 236 8.60 -1.75 6.63
N GLN A 237 7.33 -1.72 7.01
CA GLN A 237 6.68 -2.80 7.75
C GLN A 237 5.37 -3.17 7.06
N VAL A 238 5.17 -4.45 6.79
CA VAL A 238 3.96 -4.99 6.14
C VAL A 238 3.46 -6.20 6.88
N TRP A 239 2.15 -6.43 6.86
CA TRP A 239 1.61 -7.68 7.38
C TRP A 239 1.89 -8.81 6.39
N GLY A 240 2.68 -9.81 6.79
CA GLY A 240 2.90 -11.04 6.03
C GLY A 240 2.95 -12.26 6.97
N GLY A 241 3.14 -13.47 6.46
CA GLY A 241 3.28 -14.66 7.32
C GLY A 241 2.90 -15.98 6.67
N ARG A 242 2.93 -17.05 7.46
CA ARG A 242 2.63 -18.43 7.02
C ARG A 242 1.16 -18.58 6.64
N GLY A 243 0.23 -17.96 7.36
CA GLY A 243 -1.22 -18.11 7.16
C GLY A 243 -1.82 -17.44 5.92
N MET A 244 -1.00 -16.89 5.03
CA MET A 244 -1.44 -16.15 3.86
C MET A 244 -1.40 -17.03 2.60
N HIS A 245 -2.28 -16.76 1.64
CA HIS A 245 -2.30 -17.49 0.36
C HIS A 245 -0.92 -17.46 -0.30
N ASN A 246 -0.52 -18.54 -0.96
CA ASN A 246 0.62 -18.54 -1.88
C ASN A 246 0.48 -17.44 -2.96
N ILE A 247 1.59 -16.77 -3.32
CA ILE A 247 1.52 -15.66 -4.28
C ILE A 247 0.92 -16.12 -5.64
N PRO A 248 1.50 -17.10 -6.35
CA PRO A 248 0.95 -17.66 -7.58
C PRO A 248 -0.49 -18.18 -7.49
N GLY A 249 -0.92 -18.70 -6.34
CA GLY A 249 -2.31 -19.13 -6.17
C GLY A 249 -3.30 -17.96 -6.21
N ALA A 250 -2.91 -16.81 -5.65
CA ALA A 250 -3.79 -15.65 -5.46
C ALA A 250 -3.51 -14.47 -6.39
N THR A 251 -2.73 -14.68 -7.46
CA THR A 251 -2.37 -13.66 -8.45
C THR A 251 -2.60 -14.23 -9.84
N LEU A 252 -3.24 -13.49 -10.75
CA LEU A 252 -3.47 -13.93 -12.12
C LEU A 252 -2.19 -13.87 -12.97
N LYS A 253 -2.09 -14.76 -13.96
CA LYS A 253 -0.91 -14.86 -14.83
C LYS A 253 -0.52 -13.53 -15.47
N GLY A 254 -1.49 -12.76 -15.96
CA GLY A 254 -1.21 -11.50 -16.65
C GLY A 254 -0.46 -10.47 -15.78
N MET A 255 -0.60 -10.53 -14.45
CA MET A 255 0.13 -9.62 -13.57
C MET A 255 1.61 -10.02 -13.52
N PHE A 256 1.92 -11.33 -13.45
CA PHE A 256 3.30 -11.81 -13.59
C PHE A 256 3.89 -11.42 -14.95
N ASP A 257 3.13 -11.61 -16.03
CA ASP A 257 3.55 -11.22 -17.38
C ASP A 257 3.81 -9.70 -17.46
N PHE A 258 2.99 -8.88 -16.79
CA PHE A 258 3.19 -7.45 -16.71
C PHE A 258 4.50 -7.08 -16.01
N PHE A 259 4.84 -7.74 -14.90
CA PHE A 259 6.11 -7.56 -14.18
C PHE A 259 7.32 -8.25 -14.85
N GLY A 260 7.11 -8.96 -15.96
CA GLY A 260 8.16 -9.66 -16.70
C GLY A 260 8.68 -10.93 -16.00
N ASP A 261 7.85 -11.52 -15.14
CA ASP A 261 8.21 -12.61 -14.25
C ASP A 261 7.41 -13.90 -14.52
N GLN A 262 7.85 -15.00 -13.90
CA GLN A 262 7.14 -16.28 -13.94
C GLN A 262 6.51 -16.61 -12.58
N PRO A 263 5.29 -17.17 -12.54
CA PRO A 263 4.65 -17.55 -11.28
C PRO A 263 5.52 -18.48 -10.42
N CYS A 264 6.22 -19.44 -11.02
CA CYS A 264 7.03 -20.39 -10.25
C CYS A 264 8.15 -19.74 -9.43
N ALA A 265 8.65 -18.57 -9.84
CA ALA A 265 9.67 -17.81 -9.11
C ALA A 265 9.18 -17.31 -7.75
N TYR A 266 7.86 -17.29 -7.55
CA TYR A 266 7.20 -16.77 -6.37
C TYR A 266 6.57 -17.85 -5.47
N ILE A 267 6.71 -19.13 -5.84
CA ILE A 267 5.97 -20.23 -5.20
C ILE A 267 6.40 -20.52 -3.75
N ASN A 268 7.61 -20.11 -3.38
CA ASN A 268 8.14 -20.17 -2.01
C ASN A 268 7.72 -18.99 -1.14
N TYR A 269 6.82 -18.14 -1.62
CA TYR A 269 6.37 -16.95 -0.90
C TYR A 269 4.84 -16.88 -0.80
N THR A 270 4.38 -16.38 0.35
CA THR A 270 2.98 -16.08 0.61
C THR A 270 2.64 -14.63 0.30
N GLN A 271 1.38 -14.32 0.08
CA GLN A 271 0.87 -12.96 -0.11
C GLN A 271 1.16 -12.11 1.13
N LEU A 272 1.55 -10.87 0.88
CA LEU A 272 1.48 -9.80 1.87
C LEU A 272 0.04 -9.33 1.98
N GLN A 273 -0.38 -8.97 3.18
CA GLN A 273 -1.63 -8.26 3.40
C GLN A 273 -1.36 -6.76 3.24
N ALA A 274 -2.08 -6.11 2.32
CA ALA A 274 -2.05 -4.66 2.16
C ALA A 274 -3.04 -3.94 3.11
N GLY A 275 -3.55 -4.65 4.12
CA GLY A 275 -4.52 -4.11 5.07
C GLY A 275 -3.89 -3.28 6.18
N VAL A 276 -2.59 -3.43 6.43
CA VAL A 276 -1.82 -2.52 7.29
C VAL A 276 -0.37 -2.46 6.83
N SER A 277 0.20 -1.27 6.83
CA SER A 277 1.59 -1.06 6.43
C SER A 277 2.16 0.23 6.98
N VAL A 278 3.48 0.26 7.19
CA VAL A 278 4.25 1.45 7.53
C VAL A 278 5.29 1.67 6.45
N PHE A 279 5.29 2.85 5.85
CA PHE A 279 6.22 3.27 4.81
C PHE A 279 7.02 4.47 5.29
N LYS A 280 8.34 4.40 5.19
CA LYS A 280 9.22 5.54 5.42
C LYS A 280 9.32 6.41 4.19
N GLN A 281 9.28 7.73 4.40
CA GLN A 281 9.55 8.71 3.36
C GLN A 281 11.05 8.76 3.08
N ILE A 282 11.49 7.84 2.24
CA ILE A 282 12.81 7.85 1.60
C ILE A 282 12.65 7.56 0.10
N PRO A 283 13.56 8.06 -0.75
CA PRO A 283 13.51 7.84 -2.20
C PRO A 283 13.34 6.37 -2.56
N PHE A 284 14.02 5.47 -1.86
CA PHE A 284 13.93 4.02 -2.09
C PHE A 284 12.50 3.50 -2.00
N VAL A 285 11.80 3.75 -0.89
CA VAL A 285 10.42 3.27 -0.68
C VAL A 285 9.46 3.88 -1.70
N VAL A 286 9.59 5.19 -1.94
CA VAL A 286 8.72 5.89 -2.89
C VAL A 286 8.90 5.34 -4.31
N ARG A 287 10.14 5.21 -4.77
CA ARG A 287 10.44 4.91 -6.19
C ARG A 287 10.45 3.42 -6.52
N SER A 288 10.84 2.56 -5.58
CA SER A 288 10.93 1.12 -5.82
C SER A 288 9.73 0.34 -5.32
N ILE A 289 8.90 0.89 -4.42
CA ILE A 289 7.73 0.19 -3.88
C ILE A 289 6.43 0.90 -4.25
N LEU A 290 6.25 2.14 -3.80
CA LEU A 290 4.94 2.80 -3.91
C LEU A 290 4.62 3.22 -5.34
N GLU A 291 5.62 3.68 -6.09
CA GLU A 291 5.45 4.06 -7.47
C GLU A 291 5.08 2.90 -8.41
N PRO A 292 5.80 1.76 -8.44
CA PRO A 292 5.38 0.62 -9.25
C PRO A 292 4.04 0.04 -8.78
N TRP A 293 3.71 0.15 -7.50
CA TRP A 293 2.41 -0.28 -6.97
C TRP A 293 1.28 0.63 -7.47
N ALA A 294 1.48 1.95 -7.41
CA ALA A 294 0.58 2.95 -7.98
C ALA A 294 0.47 2.81 -9.50
N LYS A 295 1.57 2.53 -10.21
CA LYS A 295 1.55 2.30 -11.66
C LYS A 295 0.72 1.07 -12.01
N CYS A 296 0.91 -0.03 -11.28
CA CYS A 296 0.14 -1.25 -11.54
C CYS A 296 -1.36 -1.01 -11.44
N VAL A 297 -1.86 -0.29 -10.42
CA VAL A 297 -3.30 -0.04 -10.28
C VAL A 297 -3.88 0.89 -11.36
N MET A 298 -3.05 1.73 -11.99
CA MET A 298 -3.48 2.58 -13.12
C MET A 298 -3.67 1.78 -14.41
N GLU A 299 -2.95 0.66 -14.56
CA GLU A 299 -2.94 -0.17 -15.76
C GLU A 299 -3.81 -1.42 -15.57
N LEU A 300 -4.92 -1.52 -16.30
CA LEU A 300 -5.85 -2.65 -16.15
C LEU A 300 -5.17 -4.00 -16.44
N ASP A 301 -4.24 -4.03 -17.40
CA ASP A 301 -3.44 -5.22 -17.75
C ASP A 301 -2.50 -5.67 -16.63
N CYS A 302 -2.10 -4.77 -15.73
CA CYS A 302 -1.38 -5.15 -14.52
C CYS A 302 -2.34 -5.51 -13.41
N PHE A 303 -3.24 -4.58 -13.09
CA PHE A 303 -4.07 -4.63 -11.90
C PHE A 303 -5.09 -5.74 -11.91
N CYS A 304 -5.70 -5.99 -13.08
CA CYS A 304 -6.76 -6.97 -13.21
C CYS A 304 -6.83 -7.59 -14.62
N PRO A 305 -5.78 -8.30 -15.04
CA PRO A 305 -5.68 -8.86 -16.39
C PRO A 305 -6.76 -9.92 -16.61
N ASN A 306 -7.70 -9.63 -17.52
CA ASN A 306 -8.84 -10.51 -17.84
C ASN A 306 -9.62 -10.98 -16.60
N CYS A 307 -9.68 -10.15 -15.56
CA CYS A 307 -10.42 -10.47 -14.37
C CYS A 307 -11.92 -10.58 -14.65
N THR A 308 -12.51 -11.65 -14.14
CA THR A 308 -13.95 -11.78 -13.98
C THR A 308 -14.31 -11.73 -12.50
N ARG A 309 -15.60 -11.53 -12.18
CA ARG A 309 -16.08 -11.55 -10.78
C ARG A 309 -15.77 -12.86 -10.05
N GLY A 310 -15.55 -13.96 -10.77
CA GLY A 310 -15.25 -15.27 -10.22
C GLY A 310 -13.89 -15.35 -9.50
N TYR A 311 -12.93 -14.48 -9.82
CA TYR A 311 -11.60 -14.51 -9.19
C TYR A 311 -11.53 -13.82 -7.83
N ARG A 312 -12.63 -13.24 -7.33
CA ARG A 312 -12.66 -12.57 -6.02
C ARG A 312 -12.54 -13.54 -4.85
N ASP A 313 -13.06 -14.75 -5.01
CA ASP A 313 -13.10 -15.73 -3.94
C ASP A 313 -11.81 -16.57 -3.90
N CYS A 314 -11.07 -16.42 -2.80
CA CYS A 314 -9.89 -17.24 -2.52
C CYS A 314 -10.15 -18.30 -1.46
N SER A 315 -11.41 -18.59 -1.10
CA SER A 315 -11.77 -19.60 -0.10
C SER A 315 -11.53 -21.03 -0.60
N SER A 316 -11.56 -21.23 -1.92
CA SER A 316 -11.29 -22.52 -2.55
C SER A 316 -9.90 -23.04 -2.15
N ARG A 317 -9.87 -24.30 -1.69
CA ARG A 317 -8.64 -25.03 -1.34
C ARG A 317 -8.07 -25.82 -2.51
N ASN A 318 -8.48 -25.52 -3.74
CA ASN A 318 -7.90 -26.16 -4.92
C ASN A 318 -6.41 -25.77 -5.09
N ASN A 319 -5.63 -26.73 -5.59
CA ASN A 319 -4.19 -26.59 -5.77
C ASN A 319 -3.81 -26.03 -7.13
N THR A 320 -4.60 -25.11 -7.66
CA THR A 320 -4.34 -24.51 -8.97
C THR A 320 -3.69 -23.15 -8.80
N LEU A 321 -2.68 -22.88 -9.63
CA LEU A 321 -2.19 -21.52 -9.82
C LEU A 321 -3.33 -20.63 -10.32
N HIS A 322 -3.26 -19.34 -10.02
CA HIS A 322 -4.21 -18.34 -10.51
C HIS A 322 -5.67 -18.65 -10.11
N ARG A 323 -5.90 -19.38 -9.00
CA ARG A 323 -7.24 -19.75 -8.54
C ARG A 323 -8.12 -18.55 -8.22
N CYS A 324 -7.51 -17.47 -7.74
CA CYS A 324 -8.17 -16.24 -7.37
C CYS A 324 -7.21 -15.05 -7.57
N HIS A 325 -7.71 -13.84 -7.33
CA HIS A 325 -6.96 -12.62 -7.46
C HIS A 325 -7.10 -11.71 -6.23
N ARG A 326 -5.98 -11.35 -5.61
CA ARG A 326 -5.91 -10.43 -4.47
C ARG A 326 -5.48 -9.01 -4.85
N TYR A 327 -5.59 -8.63 -6.14
CA TYR A 327 -5.51 -7.25 -6.63
C TYR A 327 -4.29 -6.46 -6.10
N ASP A 328 -4.50 -5.40 -5.32
CA ASP A 328 -3.46 -4.55 -4.73
C ASP A 328 -2.46 -5.35 -3.88
N GLN A 329 -2.93 -6.34 -3.12
CA GLN A 329 -2.08 -7.24 -2.33
C GLN A 329 -1.15 -8.05 -3.24
N SER A 330 -1.65 -8.51 -4.39
CA SER A 330 -0.85 -9.25 -5.37
C SER A 330 0.27 -8.41 -5.93
N ALA A 331 -0.05 -7.19 -6.38
CA ALA A 331 0.95 -6.26 -6.91
C ALA A 331 2.03 -5.92 -5.87
N LEU A 332 1.63 -5.58 -4.63
CA LEU A 332 2.56 -5.31 -3.54
C LEU A 332 3.45 -6.52 -3.24
N SER A 333 2.85 -7.72 -3.23
CA SER A 333 3.57 -8.97 -2.98
C SER A 333 4.62 -9.26 -4.04
N LEU A 334 4.32 -9.03 -5.34
CA LEU A 334 5.30 -9.19 -6.40
C LEU A 334 6.45 -8.19 -6.25
N ILE A 335 6.14 -6.91 -6.05
CA ILE A 335 7.15 -5.84 -5.93
C ILE A 335 8.10 -6.11 -4.76
N VAL A 336 7.55 -6.31 -3.55
CA VAL A 336 8.36 -6.52 -2.34
C VAL A 336 9.13 -7.83 -2.42
N THR A 337 8.54 -8.89 -2.97
CA THR A 337 9.25 -10.17 -3.12
C THR A 337 10.33 -10.10 -4.19
N LYS A 338 10.12 -9.37 -5.29
CA LYS A 338 11.16 -9.12 -6.30
C LYS A 338 12.33 -8.35 -5.71
N LEU A 339 12.08 -7.32 -4.91
CA LEU A 339 13.12 -6.51 -4.28
C LEU A 339 13.90 -7.28 -3.22
N PHE A 340 13.23 -7.98 -2.30
CA PHE A 340 13.89 -8.55 -1.12
C PHE A 340 14.10 -10.06 -1.17
N ALA A 341 13.46 -10.76 -2.11
CA ALA A 341 13.58 -12.20 -2.31
C ALA A 341 13.50 -12.99 -0.99
N GLY A 342 14.51 -13.81 -0.71
CA GLY A 342 14.60 -14.62 0.50
C GLY A 342 14.61 -13.81 1.80
N GLU A 343 15.00 -12.54 1.76
CA GLU A 343 15.12 -11.66 2.92
C GLU A 343 13.84 -10.84 3.20
N ARG A 344 12.77 -11.04 2.43
CA ARG A 344 11.53 -10.24 2.59
C ARG A 344 10.90 -10.36 3.99
N TYR A 345 11.14 -11.46 4.71
CA TYR A 345 10.60 -11.69 6.05
C TYR A 345 11.05 -10.65 7.08
N ARG A 346 12.16 -9.95 6.82
CA ARG A 346 12.69 -8.86 7.65
C ARG A 346 11.72 -7.69 7.80
N PHE A 347 10.89 -7.47 6.78
CA PHE A 347 9.95 -6.36 6.71
C PHE A 347 8.54 -6.77 7.16
N HIS A 348 8.35 -8.03 7.57
CA HIS A 348 7.08 -8.47 8.11
C HIS A 348 6.91 -8.01 9.56
N MET A 349 5.68 -7.67 9.91
CA MET A 349 5.32 -7.47 11.32
C MET A 349 5.44 -8.82 12.09
N PRO A 350 5.96 -8.84 13.34
CA PRO A 350 6.09 -10.05 14.12
C PRO A 350 4.74 -10.67 14.54
N LYS A 351 4.76 -12.00 14.71
CA LYS A 351 3.66 -12.84 15.24
C LYS A 351 2.31 -12.64 14.53
N THR A 352 2.34 -12.31 13.24
CA THR A 352 1.17 -12.07 12.38
C THR A 352 0.43 -13.32 11.90
N ASP A 353 0.93 -14.50 12.25
CA ASP A 353 0.34 -15.79 11.85
C ASP A 353 -1.01 -15.99 12.57
N GLY A 354 -2.12 -16.02 11.83
CA GLY A 354 -3.45 -16.36 12.38
C GLY A 354 -4.33 -15.17 12.81
N GLY A 355 -4.01 -13.95 12.39
CA GLY A 355 -4.88 -12.78 12.61
C GLY A 355 -4.79 -12.13 14.00
N ASN A 356 -4.05 -12.74 14.93
CA ASN A 356 -3.74 -12.19 16.25
C ASN A 356 -2.27 -11.74 16.31
N GLY A 357 -1.95 -10.68 15.56
CA GLY A 357 -0.61 -10.10 15.48
C GLY A 357 -0.09 -9.55 16.81
N TYR A 358 1.23 -9.39 16.94
CA TYR A 358 1.82 -8.76 18.12
C TYR A 358 1.37 -7.30 18.27
N PHE A 359 1.37 -6.53 17.17
CA PHE A 359 1.01 -5.11 17.16
C PHE A 359 -0.49 -4.85 17.04
N LEU A 360 -1.24 -5.79 16.47
CA LEU A 360 -2.60 -5.54 15.99
C LEU A 360 -3.31 -6.85 15.66
N LEU A 361 -4.63 -6.80 15.51
CA LEU A 361 -5.45 -7.93 15.07
C LEU A 361 -6.40 -7.51 13.94
N VAL A 362 -6.82 -8.46 13.12
CA VAL A 362 -7.88 -8.25 12.12
C VAL A 362 -9.21 -8.68 12.72
N ASN A 363 -10.18 -7.76 12.82
CA ASN A 363 -11.52 -8.08 13.26
C ASN A 363 -12.56 -7.44 12.35
N ARG A 364 -13.05 -8.22 11.37
CA ARG A 364 -14.04 -7.78 10.37
C ARG A 364 -15.48 -7.76 10.88
N SER A 365 -15.70 -8.30 12.09
CA SER A 365 -17.03 -8.37 12.71
C SER A 365 -17.28 -7.24 13.71
N GLN A 366 -16.22 -6.61 14.21
CA GLN A 366 -16.32 -5.56 15.19
C GLN A 366 -16.86 -4.28 14.55
N LYS A 367 -17.93 -3.77 15.15
CA LYS A 367 -18.66 -2.59 14.70
C LYS A 367 -19.14 -1.82 15.92
N GLU A 368 -19.06 -0.51 15.84
CA GLU A 368 -19.60 0.42 16.82
C GLU A 368 -20.58 1.32 16.09
N THR A 369 -21.80 1.37 16.59
CA THR A 369 -22.90 2.07 15.92
C THR A 369 -23.07 3.50 16.39
N ASN A 370 -22.51 3.85 17.55
CA ASN A 370 -22.78 5.09 18.26
C ASN A 370 -21.51 5.81 18.76
N TYR A 371 -20.30 5.38 18.37
CA TYR A 371 -19.07 6.02 18.84
C TYR A 371 -19.02 7.50 18.46
N PHE A 372 -19.32 7.82 17.20
CA PHE A 372 -19.34 9.21 16.74
C PHE A 372 -20.46 10.05 17.34
N ASP A 373 -21.48 9.44 17.93
CA ASP A 373 -22.52 10.15 18.66
C ASP A 373 -22.11 10.45 20.13
N GLN A 374 -21.04 9.81 20.63
CA GLN A 374 -20.55 9.96 22.01
C GLN A 374 -19.33 10.89 22.11
N VAL A 375 -18.59 11.07 21.02
CA VAL A 375 -17.41 11.95 20.96
C VAL A 375 -17.89 13.37 20.67
N HIS A 376 -17.92 14.21 21.70
CA HIS A 376 -18.22 15.64 21.64
C HIS A 376 -17.08 16.47 22.18
#